data_AF-A0A061BLH7-F1
#
_entry.id   AF-A0A061BLH7-F1
#
_cell.length_a   1.000
_cell.length_b   1.000
_cell.length_c   1.000
_cell.angle_alpha   90.00
_cell.angle_beta   90.00
_cell.angle_gamma   90.00
#
_symmetry.space_group_name_H-M   'P 1'
#
loop_
_entity.id
_entity.type
_entity.pdbx_description
1 polymer ?
#
loop_
_entity_poly.entity_id
_entity_poly.type
_entity_poly.pdbx_seq_one_letter_code
_entity_poly.pdbx_strand_id
1 'polypeptide(L)'
;MALPSTAPATSSMASAPVDSAAVLPRPRDSAPPPRPDLVDSLIALEAGLDGADARTVVALDALIDIARLRSACLDKVEAIRVERQRLMSEEILAHQRSRVLLGQARHEMALQEMWTAEIREVYARAAFENVDLSMAVEEKASGTGEELAGAEEVSREEMLNRQLFYLTHSMQKSERRLQSLLDTLRSLPNLSSTQTAHRQLHDIAILWTNQLVALSFKRQQMTQDLENVRRTRAAMEDKRDLIILDLVLDWNAMRSFGRA
;
A
#
# COMPACT_ATOMS: atom_id res chain seq x y z
N MET A 1 -36.45 92.85 -92.41
CA MET A 1 -35.27 93.64 -92.85
C MET A 1 -34.04 93.05 -92.17
N ALA A 2 -33.00 92.77 -92.98
CA ALA A 2 -31.62 92.43 -92.65
C ALA A 2 -31.32 91.21 -91.74
N LEU A 3 -30.93 90.10 -92.38
CA LEU A 3 -29.72 89.34 -91.99
C LEU A 3 -28.51 89.98 -92.71
N PRO A 4 -27.27 89.93 -92.19
CA PRO A 4 -26.39 88.79 -92.49
C PRO A 4 -25.33 88.45 -91.38
N SER A 5 -24.96 87.18 -91.21
CA SER A 5 -23.69 86.55 -91.66
C SER A 5 -22.50 86.63 -90.68
N THR A 6 -22.05 85.49 -90.18
CA THR A 6 -20.78 84.82 -90.56
C THR A 6 -20.63 83.48 -89.82
N ALA A 7 -20.02 82.51 -90.49
CA ALA A 7 -19.98 81.09 -90.16
C ALA A 7 -18.60 80.68 -89.52
N PRO A 8 -18.16 79.41 -89.53
CA PRO A 8 -18.04 78.56 -88.34
C PRO A 8 -16.59 78.12 -88.03
N ALA A 9 -16.36 77.49 -86.87
CA ALA A 9 -15.16 76.66 -86.68
C ALA A 9 -15.43 75.46 -85.75
N THR A 10 -14.98 74.34 -86.26
CA THR A 10 -15.04 72.93 -85.83
C THR A 10 -14.38 72.59 -84.50
N SER A 11 -14.74 71.40 -83.99
CA SER A 11 -13.89 70.37 -83.35
C SER A 11 -14.40 70.00 -81.95
N SER A 12 -15.14 68.89 -81.82
CA SER A 12 -14.63 67.51 -81.66
C SER A 12 -14.47 67.14 -80.18
N MET A 13 -15.23 66.11 -79.79
CA MET A 13 -14.99 65.14 -78.72
C MET A 13 -14.77 65.65 -77.28
N ALA A 14 -15.69 65.30 -76.38
CA ALA A 14 -15.57 64.06 -75.61
C ALA A 14 -16.69 64.00 -74.56
N SER A 15 -17.37 62.85 -74.53
CA SER A 15 -18.23 62.46 -73.42
C SER A 15 -17.41 62.31 -72.13
N ALA A 16 -17.86 62.91 -71.04
CA ALA A 16 -17.48 62.50 -69.70
C ALA A 16 -18.75 62.40 -68.84
N PRO A 17 -19.10 61.20 -68.34
CA PRO A 17 -20.24 60.99 -67.47
C PRO A 17 -19.96 61.44 -66.04
N VAL A 18 -21.05 61.72 -65.35
CA VAL A 18 -21.16 61.95 -63.91
C VAL A 18 -20.63 60.73 -63.15
N ASP A 19 -19.63 60.93 -62.30
CA ASP A 19 -19.34 60.08 -61.13
C ASP A 19 -18.69 60.94 -60.04
N SER A 20 -19.51 61.66 -59.27
CA SER A 20 -19.11 62.19 -57.97
C SER A 20 -19.39 61.12 -56.92
N ALA A 21 -18.49 60.15 -56.80
CA ALA A 21 -18.34 59.38 -55.58
C ALA A 21 -17.84 60.35 -54.50
N ALA A 22 -18.70 60.65 -53.53
CA ALA A 22 -18.33 61.36 -52.32
C ALA A 22 -17.23 60.56 -51.60
N VAL A 23 -15.99 61.00 -51.77
CA VAL A 23 -14.85 60.55 -50.97
C VAL A 23 -15.12 60.98 -49.54
N LEU A 24 -15.53 60.02 -48.70
CA LEU A 24 -15.52 60.21 -47.25
C LEU A 24 -14.08 60.57 -46.83
N PRO A 25 -13.86 61.66 -46.08
CA PRO A 25 -12.53 61.96 -45.56
C PRO A 25 -12.12 60.83 -44.60
N ARG A 26 -11.03 60.14 -44.92
CA ARG A 26 -10.35 59.23 -43.98
C ARG A 26 -10.01 60.04 -42.72
N PRO A 27 -10.34 59.56 -41.50
CA PRO A 27 -9.86 60.21 -40.30
C PRO A 27 -8.33 60.18 -40.32
N ARG A 28 -7.71 61.36 -40.17
CA ARG A 28 -6.27 61.53 -40.13
C ARG A 28 -5.69 60.79 -38.93
N ASP A 29 -4.72 59.92 -39.20
CA ASP A 29 -3.84 59.26 -38.24
C ASP A 29 -3.03 60.30 -37.44
N SER A 30 -3.65 60.85 -36.40
CA SER A 30 -3.00 61.73 -35.42
C SER A 30 -3.56 61.52 -34.02
N ALA A 31 -3.89 60.26 -33.70
CA ALA A 31 -3.99 59.86 -32.31
C ALA A 31 -2.56 59.83 -31.72
N PRO A 32 -2.31 60.41 -30.53
CA PRO A 32 -1.06 60.15 -29.82
C PRO A 32 -0.90 58.63 -29.62
N PRO A 33 0.33 58.08 -29.60
CA PRO A 33 0.51 56.67 -29.34
C PRO A 33 -0.12 56.32 -27.97
N PRO A 34 -0.72 55.12 -27.81
CA PRO A 34 -1.13 54.64 -26.49
C PRO A 34 0.08 54.76 -25.55
N ARG A 35 -0.16 55.10 -24.28
CA ARG A 35 0.91 55.28 -23.29
C ARG A 35 1.82 54.03 -23.32
N PRO A 36 3.06 54.13 -23.83
CA PRO A 36 3.91 52.96 -24.06
C PRO A 36 4.17 52.20 -22.75
N ASP A 37 4.25 52.93 -21.64
CA ASP A 37 4.40 52.39 -20.29
C ASP A 37 3.28 51.41 -19.89
N LEU A 38 2.03 51.65 -20.32
CA LEU A 38 0.90 50.75 -20.02
C LEU A 38 0.93 49.49 -20.89
N VAL A 39 1.36 49.61 -22.15
CA VAL A 39 1.52 48.47 -23.06
C VAL A 39 2.67 47.57 -22.60
N ASP A 40 3.81 48.16 -22.23
CA ASP A 40 4.95 47.42 -21.69
C ASP A 40 4.62 46.76 -20.35
N SER A 41 3.82 47.42 -19.50
CA SER A 41 3.31 46.86 -18.25
C SER A 41 2.36 45.68 -18.49
N LEU A 42 1.51 45.75 -19.53
CA LEU A 42 0.61 44.66 -19.91
C LEU A 42 1.40 43.43 -20.39
N ILE A 43 2.39 43.62 -21.26
CA ILE A 43 3.27 42.55 -21.74
C ILE A 43 4.00 41.87 -20.57
N ALA A 44 4.51 42.66 -19.63
CA ALA A 44 5.17 42.12 -18.43
C ALA A 44 4.21 41.33 -17.53
N LEU A 45 2.96 41.76 -17.41
CA LEU A 45 1.93 41.05 -16.66
C LEU A 45 1.49 39.76 -17.33
N GLU A 46 1.34 39.74 -18.66
CA GLU A 46 1.04 38.51 -19.41
C GLU A 46 2.15 37.46 -19.23
N ALA A 47 3.43 37.86 -19.36
CA ALA A 47 4.55 36.98 -19.06
C ALA A 47 4.56 36.49 -17.60
N GLY A 48 4.14 37.33 -16.65
CA GLY A 48 3.98 36.98 -15.24
C GLY A 48 2.85 35.95 -14.98
N LEU A 49 1.72 36.09 -15.70
CA LEU A 49 0.59 35.16 -15.67
C LEU A 49 0.96 33.81 -16.26
N ASP A 50 1.62 33.78 -17.42
CA ASP A 50 2.13 32.55 -18.04
C ASP A 50 3.10 31.82 -17.09
N GLY A 51 3.98 32.58 -16.43
CA GLY A 51 4.88 32.05 -15.40
C GLY A 51 4.14 31.49 -14.17
N ALA A 52 3.02 32.09 -13.77
CA ALA A 52 2.18 31.57 -12.69
C ALA A 52 1.41 30.30 -13.09
N ASP A 53 0.95 30.22 -14.34
CA ASP A 53 0.30 29.03 -14.89
C ASP A 53 1.28 27.85 -14.95
N ALA A 54 2.50 28.08 -15.44
CA ALA A 54 3.55 27.06 -15.42
C ALA A 54 3.85 26.55 -13.99
N ARG A 55 3.96 27.46 -13.02
CA ARG A 55 4.16 27.08 -11.60
C ARG A 55 2.97 26.30 -11.03
N THR A 56 1.75 26.65 -11.43
CA THR A 56 0.53 25.95 -11.01
C THR A 56 0.51 24.52 -11.53
N VAL A 57 0.86 24.31 -12.80
CA VAL A 57 0.96 22.96 -13.40
C VAL A 57 2.00 22.12 -12.65
N VAL A 58 3.21 22.65 -12.42
CA VAL A 58 4.26 21.93 -11.69
C VAL A 58 3.82 21.55 -10.26
N ALA A 59 3.13 22.46 -9.56
CA ALA A 59 2.62 22.17 -8.22
C ALA A 59 1.52 21.10 -8.22
N LEU A 60 0.65 21.09 -9.23
CA LEU A 60 -0.38 20.06 -9.41
C LEU A 60 0.24 18.69 -9.71
N ASP A 61 1.23 18.63 -10.59
CA ASP A 61 1.96 17.38 -10.89
C ASP A 61 2.64 16.83 -9.63
N ALA A 62 3.29 17.70 -8.84
CA ALA A 62 3.90 17.30 -7.58
C ALA A 62 2.87 16.76 -6.58
N LEU A 63 1.66 17.33 -6.51
CA LEU A 63 0.58 16.83 -5.66
C LEU A 63 0.06 15.47 -6.13
N ILE A 64 -0.04 15.24 -7.44
CA ILE A 64 -0.42 13.95 -8.03
C ILE A 64 0.61 12.88 -7.67
N ASP A 65 1.90 13.20 -7.80
CA ASP A 65 2.97 12.26 -7.45
C ASP A 65 3.00 11.94 -5.95
N ILE A 66 2.78 12.93 -5.09
CA ILE A 66 2.62 12.70 -3.65
C ILE A 66 1.42 11.79 -3.36
N ALA A 67 0.30 11.96 -4.08
CA ALA A 67 -0.87 11.11 -3.93
C ALA A 67 -0.57 9.66 -4.34
N ARG A 68 0.13 9.45 -5.46
CA ARG A 68 0.57 8.12 -5.92
C ARG A 68 1.49 7.44 -4.90
N LEU A 69 2.50 8.17 -4.43
CA LEU A 69 3.43 7.67 -3.41
C LEU A 69 2.72 7.34 -2.09
N ARG A 70 1.76 8.16 -1.68
CA ARG A 70 0.94 7.92 -0.49
C ARG A 70 0.10 6.65 -0.65
N SER A 71 -0.53 6.44 -1.80
CA SER A 71 -1.27 5.21 -2.10
C SER A 71 -0.37 3.98 -1.96
N ALA A 72 0.80 4.00 -2.60
CA ALA A 72 1.75 2.90 -2.53
C ALA A 72 2.25 2.64 -1.09
N CYS A 73 2.43 3.69 -0.28
CA CYS A 73 2.80 3.53 1.13
C CYS A 73 1.64 2.92 1.95
N LEU A 74 0.40 3.33 1.69
CA LEU A 74 -0.78 2.75 2.35
C LEU A 74 -0.92 1.26 2.02
N ASP A 75 -0.73 0.87 0.77
CA ASP A 75 -0.77 -0.54 0.35
C ASP A 75 0.28 -1.38 1.08
N LYS A 76 1.49 -0.82 1.28
CA LYS A 76 2.56 -1.48 2.05
C LYS A 76 2.22 -1.60 3.52
N VAL A 77 1.65 -0.57 4.14
CA VAL A 77 1.20 -0.62 5.53
C VAL A 77 0.11 -1.66 5.71
N GLU A 78 -0.83 -1.75 4.77
CA GLU A 78 -1.90 -2.75 4.79
C GLU A 78 -1.34 -4.17 4.63
N ALA A 79 -0.39 -4.38 3.71
CA ALA A 79 0.28 -5.68 3.57
C ALA A 79 0.99 -6.10 4.87
N ILE A 80 1.67 -5.17 5.55
CA ILE A 80 2.32 -5.44 6.85
C ILE A 80 1.27 -5.77 7.93
N ARG A 81 0.13 -5.09 7.91
CA ARG A 81 -0.98 -5.36 8.84
C ARG A 81 -1.52 -6.78 8.64
N VAL A 82 -1.75 -7.18 7.40
CA VAL A 82 -2.21 -8.53 7.04
C VAL A 82 -1.18 -9.58 7.46
N GLU A 83 0.11 -9.37 7.17
CA GLU A 83 1.16 -10.32 7.52
C GLU A 83 1.33 -10.45 9.04
N ARG A 84 1.26 -9.33 9.77
CA ARG A 84 1.26 -9.35 11.24
C ARG A 84 0.09 -10.15 11.80
N GLN A 85 -1.11 -9.96 11.25
CA GLN A 85 -2.31 -10.69 11.68
C GLN A 85 -2.18 -12.19 11.39
N ARG A 86 -1.61 -12.54 10.24
CA ARG A 86 -1.30 -13.92 9.87
C ARG A 86 -0.34 -14.56 10.89
N LEU A 87 0.80 -13.93 11.16
CA LEU A 87 1.78 -14.46 12.13
C LEU A 87 1.19 -14.63 13.53
N MET A 88 0.39 -13.67 14.01
CA MET A 88 -0.31 -13.81 15.29
C MET A 88 -1.25 -15.02 15.30
N SER A 89 -1.99 -15.26 14.20
CA SER A 89 -2.89 -16.41 14.10
C SER A 89 -2.14 -17.75 14.07
N GLU A 90 -1.01 -17.79 13.35
CA GLU A 90 -0.13 -18.97 13.30
C GLU A 90 0.49 -19.26 14.67
N GLU A 91 0.89 -18.22 15.42
CA GLU A 91 1.41 -18.35 16.78
C GLU A 91 0.35 -18.88 17.76
N ILE A 92 -0.89 -18.38 17.69
CA ILE A 92 -2.00 -18.89 18.51
C ILE A 92 -2.25 -20.37 18.23
N LEU A 93 -2.27 -20.77 16.95
CA LEU A 93 -2.46 -22.17 16.56
C LEU A 93 -1.27 -23.05 17.01
N ALA A 94 -0.04 -22.56 16.88
CA ALA A 94 1.15 -23.25 17.37
C ALA A 94 1.11 -23.45 18.89
N HIS A 95 0.69 -22.44 19.65
CA HIS A 95 0.50 -22.55 21.09
C HIS A 95 -0.60 -23.53 21.48
N GLN A 96 -1.74 -23.54 20.78
CA GLN A 96 -2.81 -24.51 21.02
C GLN A 96 -2.33 -25.93 20.75
N ARG A 97 -1.63 -26.17 19.63
CA ARG A 97 -1.04 -27.48 19.29
C ARG A 97 -0.02 -27.92 20.35
N SER A 98 0.88 -27.02 20.74
CA SER A 98 1.86 -27.28 21.79
C SER A 98 1.19 -27.68 23.12
N ARG A 99 0.13 -26.98 23.54
CA ARG A 99 -0.61 -27.32 24.77
C ARG A 99 -1.27 -28.69 24.70
N VAL A 100 -1.86 -29.06 23.56
CA VAL A 100 -2.45 -30.38 23.35
C VAL A 100 -1.38 -31.47 23.41
N LEU A 101 -0.26 -31.29 22.70
CA LEU A 101 0.85 -32.23 22.68
C LEU A 101 1.49 -32.39 24.07
N LEU A 102 1.64 -31.30 24.82
CA LEU A 102 2.10 -31.35 26.22
C LEU A 102 1.10 -32.07 27.13
N GLY A 103 -0.20 -31.90 26.90
CA GLY A 103 -1.24 -32.67 27.60
C GLY A 103 -1.14 -34.17 27.33
N GLN A 104 -0.93 -34.56 26.07
CA GLN A 104 -0.72 -35.96 25.68
C GLN A 104 0.59 -36.52 26.25
N ALA A 105 1.68 -35.75 26.21
CA ALA A 105 2.96 -36.16 26.78
C ALA A 105 2.85 -36.36 28.29
N ARG A 106 2.15 -35.48 29.01
CA ARG A 106 1.88 -35.66 30.45
C ARG A 106 1.06 -36.90 30.74
N HIS A 107 0.07 -37.21 29.89
CA HIS A 107 -0.73 -38.42 30.03
C HIS A 107 0.12 -39.69 29.81
N GLU A 108 0.94 -39.73 28.75
CA GLU A 108 1.83 -40.87 28.49
C GLU A 108 2.90 -41.02 29.59
N MET A 109 3.42 -39.91 30.15
CA MET A 109 4.30 -39.96 31.33
C MET A 109 3.59 -40.54 32.56
N ALA A 110 2.35 -40.14 32.83
CA ALA A 110 1.58 -40.69 33.94
C ALA A 110 1.31 -42.19 33.78
N LEU A 111 1.04 -42.65 32.54
CA LEU A 111 0.94 -44.09 32.24
C LEU A 111 2.26 -44.82 32.51
N GLN A 112 3.39 -44.24 32.12
CA GLN A 112 4.71 -44.80 32.43
C GLN A 112 4.96 -44.92 33.93
N GLU A 113 4.62 -43.88 34.71
CA GLU A 113 4.72 -43.92 36.17
C GLU A 113 3.86 -45.04 36.75
N MET A 114 2.61 -45.20 36.30
CA MET A 114 1.74 -46.29 36.74
C MET A 114 2.30 -47.67 36.39
N TRP A 115 2.72 -47.90 35.15
CA TRP A 115 3.31 -49.19 34.77
C TRP A 115 4.61 -49.49 35.51
N THR A 116 5.45 -48.48 35.79
CA THR A 116 6.66 -48.70 36.58
C THR A 116 6.33 -49.08 38.03
N ALA A 117 5.25 -48.55 38.61
CA ALA A 117 4.77 -48.94 39.92
C ALA A 117 4.25 -50.39 39.90
N GLU A 118 3.48 -50.75 38.88
CA GLU A 118 2.93 -52.10 38.72
C GLU A 118 4.03 -53.14 38.48
N ILE A 119 5.02 -52.83 37.64
CA ILE A 119 6.22 -53.68 37.43
C ILE A 119 6.95 -53.90 38.77
N ARG A 120 7.17 -52.85 39.57
CA ARG A 120 7.77 -52.98 40.91
C ARG A 120 6.95 -53.86 41.82
N GLU A 121 5.63 -53.76 41.77
CA GLU A 121 4.73 -54.61 42.56
C GLU A 121 4.78 -56.07 42.11
N VAL A 122 4.83 -56.34 40.80
CA VAL A 122 4.98 -57.71 40.27
C VAL A 122 6.31 -58.32 40.71
N TYR A 123 7.41 -57.56 40.64
CA TYR A 123 8.70 -58.01 41.19
C TYR A 123 8.65 -58.25 42.70
N ALA A 124 7.96 -57.40 43.47
CA ALA A 124 7.78 -57.60 44.90
C ALA A 124 6.99 -58.89 45.19
N ARG A 125 5.89 -59.13 44.48
CA ARG A 125 5.07 -60.35 44.62
C ARG A 125 5.87 -61.61 44.28
N ALA A 126 6.63 -61.60 43.20
CA ALA A 126 7.49 -62.73 42.83
C ALA A 126 8.59 -62.99 43.87
N ALA A 127 9.17 -61.93 44.47
CA ALA A 127 10.14 -62.07 45.56
C ALA A 127 9.52 -62.66 46.83
N PHE A 128 8.26 -62.32 47.16
CA PHE A 128 7.54 -62.95 48.28
C PHE A 128 7.21 -64.43 48.01
N GLU A 129 6.96 -64.78 46.75
CA GLU A 129 6.53 -66.13 46.33
C GLU A 129 7.71 -67.04 45.92
N ASN A 130 8.96 -66.54 45.94
CA ASN A 130 10.16 -67.22 45.43
C ASN A 130 10.01 -67.74 43.99
N VAL A 131 9.32 -66.96 43.15
CA VAL A 131 9.06 -67.28 41.74
C VAL A 131 10.17 -66.68 40.87
N ASP A 132 10.69 -67.45 39.91
CA ASP A 132 11.76 -66.97 39.03
C ASP A 132 11.16 -66.26 37.81
N LEU A 133 11.47 -64.97 37.66
CA LEU A 133 10.92 -64.11 36.61
C LEU A 133 11.85 -64.00 35.38
N SER A 134 12.84 -64.87 35.28
CA SER A 134 13.87 -64.86 34.23
C SER A 134 13.29 -65.08 32.82
N MET A 135 12.16 -65.80 32.70
CA MET A 135 11.50 -66.12 31.43
C MET A 135 10.79 -64.93 30.76
N ALA A 136 10.42 -63.87 31.49
CA ALA A 136 9.68 -62.73 30.93
C ALA A 136 10.48 -61.89 29.90
N VAL A 137 11.81 -62.04 29.87
CA VAL A 137 12.71 -61.26 29.00
C VAL A 137 13.07 -62.01 27.71
N GLU A 138 12.96 -63.34 27.70
CA GLU A 138 13.48 -64.20 26.61
C GLU A 138 12.48 -64.49 25.47
N GLU A 139 11.18 -64.21 25.66
CA GLU A 139 10.13 -64.48 24.67
C GLU A 139 10.19 -63.60 23.40
N LYS A 140 11.25 -62.80 23.22
CA LYS A 140 11.60 -62.18 21.92
C LYS A 140 12.36 -63.13 20.97
N ALA A 141 12.79 -64.30 21.42
CA ALA A 141 13.60 -65.23 20.61
C ALA A 141 12.83 -66.41 19.98
N SER A 142 11.58 -66.68 20.37
CA SER A 142 10.83 -67.85 19.90
C SER A 142 9.52 -67.46 19.23
N GLY A 143 9.64 -66.91 18.02
CA GLY A 143 8.52 -66.82 17.08
C GLY A 143 8.37 -68.15 16.32
N THR A 144 7.87 -69.18 16.99
CA THR A 144 7.37 -70.39 16.33
C THR A 144 5.98 -70.65 16.88
N GLY A 145 4.98 -70.31 16.05
CA GLY A 145 3.61 -70.69 16.31
C GLY A 145 3.47 -72.20 16.18
N GLU A 146 3.13 -72.84 17.30
CA GLU A 146 2.38 -74.08 17.29
C GLU A 146 1.24 -73.95 18.28
N GLU A 147 0.06 -74.36 17.80
CA GLU A 147 -1.19 -74.48 18.53
C GLU A 147 -1.00 -75.26 19.83
N LEU A 148 -1.81 -74.98 20.86
CA LEU A 148 -2.43 -76.04 21.68
C LEU A 148 -3.57 -75.45 22.51
N ALA A 149 -4.77 -75.93 22.18
CA ALA A 149 -5.92 -75.90 23.06
C ALA A 149 -5.68 -76.85 24.23
N GLY A 150 -5.67 -76.32 25.46
CA GLY A 150 -5.58 -77.09 26.68
C GLY A 150 -5.77 -76.17 27.88
N ALA A 151 -6.89 -76.31 28.59
CA ALA A 151 -7.12 -75.64 29.86
C ALA A 151 -6.29 -76.33 30.95
N GLU A 152 -4.98 -76.13 30.94
CA GLU A 152 -4.10 -76.44 32.06
C GLU A 152 -4.05 -75.21 32.99
N GLU A 153 -4.01 -75.48 34.30
CA GLU A 153 -3.81 -74.46 35.33
C GLU A 153 -2.53 -73.68 35.02
N VAL A 154 -2.67 -72.54 34.33
CA VAL A 154 -1.57 -71.63 34.01
C VAL A 154 -0.83 -71.39 35.31
N SER A 155 0.43 -71.85 35.38
CA SER A 155 1.20 -71.73 36.60
C SER A 155 1.26 -70.25 36.97
N ARG A 156 1.18 -69.96 38.26
CA ARG A 156 1.19 -68.57 38.76
C ARG A 156 2.43 -67.80 38.27
N GLU A 157 3.52 -68.51 38.04
CA GLU A 157 4.77 -68.04 37.43
C GLU A 157 4.59 -67.63 35.96
N GLU A 158 3.93 -68.44 35.13
CA GLU A 158 3.61 -68.07 33.74
C GLU A 158 2.69 -66.84 33.68
N MET A 159 1.75 -66.71 34.63
CA MET A 159 0.88 -65.55 34.71
C MET A 159 1.65 -64.26 35.02
N LEU A 160 2.56 -64.29 36.00
CA LEU A 160 3.39 -63.13 36.38
C LEU A 160 4.38 -62.78 35.26
N ASN A 161 4.96 -63.78 34.59
CA ASN A 161 5.86 -63.58 33.45
C ASN A 161 5.13 -62.94 32.25
N ARG A 162 3.92 -63.41 31.91
CA ARG A 162 3.08 -62.77 30.88
C ARG A 162 2.71 -61.34 31.25
N GLN A 163 2.37 -61.08 32.51
CA GLN A 163 2.05 -59.73 33.00
C GLN A 163 3.26 -58.79 32.86
N LEU A 164 4.47 -59.21 33.27
CA LEU A 164 5.69 -58.44 33.08
C LEU A 164 5.99 -58.16 31.62
N PHE A 165 5.81 -59.16 30.74
CA PHE A 165 6.00 -58.98 29.31
C PHE A 165 5.07 -57.90 28.75
N TYR A 166 3.77 -57.95 29.04
CA TYR A 166 2.81 -56.95 28.58
C TYR A 166 3.10 -55.55 29.11
N LEU A 167 3.43 -55.43 30.40
CA LEU A 167 3.78 -54.15 31.02
C LEU A 167 5.04 -53.56 30.39
N THR A 168 6.09 -54.37 30.21
CA THR A 168 7.34 -53.92 29.59
C THR A 168 7.16 -53.52 28.13
N HIS A 169 6.35 -54.28 27.38
CA HIS A 169 6.02 -53.95 25.99
C HIS A 169 5.18 -52.66 25.89
N SER A 170 4.20 -52.47 26.79
CA SER A 170 3.38 -51.25 26.85
C SER A 170 4.23 -50.01 27.18
N MET A 171 5.17 -50.16 28.11
CA MET A 171 6.14 -49.13 28.48
C MET A 171 7.03 -48.74 27.29
N GLN A 172 7.64 -49.70 26.59
CA GLN A 172 8.44 -49.42 25.38
C GLN A 172 7.61 -48.72 24.29
N LYS A 173 6.32 -49.06 24.15
CA LYS A 173 5.43 -48.44 23.18
C LYS A 173 5.13 -46.97 23.54
N SER A 174 4.87 -46.67 24.81
CA SER A 174 4.69 -45.28 25.26
C SER A 174 5.97 -44.45 25.12
N GLU A 175 7.15 -45.05 25.33
CA GLU A 175 8.41 -44.35 25.17
C GLU A 175 8.62 -43.88 23.73
N ARG A 176 8.34 -44.75 22.76
CA ARG A 176 8.36 -44.37 21.33
C ARG A 176 7.33 -43.27 21.02
N ARG A 177 6.14 -43.33 21.62
CA ARG A 177 5.12 -42.27 21.47
C ARG A 177 5.60 -40.95 22.07
N LEU A 178 6.18 -40.95 23.26
CA LEU A 178 6.76 -39.76 23.89
C LEU A 178 7.88 -39.17 23.05
N GLN A 179 8.79 -40.00 22.52
CA GLN A 179 9.83 -39.55 21.59
C GLN A 179 9.22 -38.88 20.37
N SER A 180 8.20 -39.50 19.75
CA SER A 180 7.49 -38.90 18.62
C SER A 180 6.81 -37.56 18.97
N LEU A 181 6.19 -37.45 20.15
CA LEU A 181 5.56 -36.23 20.63
C LEU A 181 6.60 -35.13 20.86
N LEU A 182 7.75 -35.46 21.46
CA LEU A 182 8.85 -34.51 21.68
C LEU A 182 9.47 -34.04 20.36
N ASP A 183 9.60 -34.92 19.37
CA ASP A 183 10.09 -34.55 18.04
C ASP A 183 9.09 -33.64 17.31
N THR A 184 7.78 -33.88 17.44
CA THR A 184 6.76 -32.94 16.93
C THR A 184 6.74 -31.61 17.67
N LEU A 185 7.03 -31.58 18.98
CA LEU A 185 7.15 -30.34 19.74
C LEU A 185 8.38 -29.52 19.33
N ARG A 186 9.49 -30.19 19.01
CA ARG A 186 10.72 -29.55 18.53
C ARG A 186 10.61 -28.95 17.12
N SER A 187 9.74 -29.50 16.28
CA SER A 187 9.51 -28.99 14.92
C SER A 187 8.51 -27.84 14.86
N LEU A 188 7.81 -27.52 15.96
CA LEU A 188 6.94 -26.35 16.03
C LEU A 188 7.77 -25.05 15.97
N PRO A 189 7.24 -23.99 15.37
CA PRO A 189 7.91 -22.70 15.32
C PRO A 189 8.21 -22.20 16.74
N ASN A 190 9.46 -21.80 16.96
CA ASN A 190 9.91 -21.30 18.25
C ASN A 190 9.37 -19.89 18.50
N LEU A 191 8.96 -19.62 19.73
CA LEU A 191 8.52 -18.29 20.18
C LEU A 191 9.55 -17.20 19.87
N SER A 192 10.84 -17.53 19.89
CA SER A 192 11.92 -16.59 19.54
C SER A 192 11.87 -16.18 18.07
N SER A 193 11.60 -17.11 17.16
CA SER A 193 11.52 -16.82 15.71
C SER A 193 10.31 -15.96 15.36
N THR A 194 9.15 -16.23 15.96
CA THR A 194 7.93 -15.43 15.75
C THR A 194 8.11 -14.02 16.32
N GLN A 195 8.70 -13.90 17.51
CA GLN A 195 9.02 -12.59 18.11
C GLN A 195 9.99 -11.77 17.27
N THR A 196 11.03 -12.39 16.68
CA THR A 196 11.94 -11.67 15.78
C THR A 196 11.23 -11.17 14.53
N ALA A 197 10.37 -11.99 13.93
CA ALA A 197 9.57 -11.59 12.77
C ALA A 197 8.61 -10.44 13.11
N HIS A 198 7.95 -10.49 14.27
CA HIS A 198 7.10 -9.41 14.75
C HIS A 198 7.84 -8.09 14.95
N ARG A 199 9.08 -8.13 15.49
CA ARG A 199 9.92 -6.93 15.64
C ARG A 199 10.30 -6.35 14.28
N GLN A 200 10.75 -7.20 13.35
CA GLN A 200 11.09 -6.76 11.99
C GLN A 200 9.90 -6.10 11.29
N LEU A 201 8.70 -6.72 11.35
CA LEU A 201 7.49 -6.12 10.78
C LEU A 201 7.11 -4.80 11.47
N HIS A 202 7.34 -4.69 12.79
CA HIS A 202 7.10 -3.45 13.51
C HIS A 202 8.04 -2.32 13.07
N ASP A 203 9.33 -2.60 12.93
CA ASP A 203 10.32 -1.62 12.47
C ASP A 203 10.00 -1.14 11.04
N ILE A 204 9.61 -2.08 10.16
CA ILE A 204 9.18 -1.75 8.79
C ILE A 204 7.87 -0.95 8.83
N ALA A 205 6.91 -1.26 9.70
CA ALA A 205 5.69 -0.48 9.85
C ALA A 205 5.99 0.97 10.31
N ILE A 206 6.93 1.14 11.26
CA ILE A 206 7.39 2.46 11.70
C ILE A 206 7.99 3.23 10.52
N LEU A 207 8.82 2.58 9.70
CA LEU A 207 9.40 3.21 8.51
C LEU A 207 8.31 3.75 7.57
N TRP A 208 7.33 2.94 7.18
CA TRP A 208 6.29 3.35 6.23
C TRP A 208 5.31 4.37 6.83
N THR A 209 5.00 4.27 8.12
CA THR A 209 4.16 5.27 8.81
C THR A 209 4.88 6.62 8.89
N ASN A 210 6.18 6.65 9.19
CA ASN A 210 6.98 7.88 9.14
C ASN A 210 7.03 8.48 7.74
N GLN A 211 7.15 7.65 6.70
CA GLN A 211 7.09 8.12 5.31
C GLN A 211 5.72 8.71 4.97
N LEU A 212 4.61 8.10 5.43
CA LEU A 212 3.27 8.67 5.26
C LEU A 212 3.13 10.03 5.93
N VAL A 213 3.68 10.19 7.13
CA VAL A 213 3.72 11.48 7.84
C VAL A 213 4.51 12.51 7.03
N ALA A 214 5.70 12.16 6.56
CA ALA A 214 6.52 13.06 5.72
C ALA A 214 5.79 13.47 4.43
N LEU A 215 5.14 12.52 3.74
CA LEU A 215 4.33 12.80 2.55
C LEU A 215 3.13 13.69 2.87
N SER A 216 2.50 13.51 4.04
CA SER A 216 1.38 14.36 4.47
C SER A 216 1.80 15.81 4.69
N PHE A 217 2.97 16.02 5.29
CA PHE A 217 3.56 17.35 5.48
C PHE A 217 3.93 17.98 4.14
N LYS A 218 4.61 17.23 3.26
CA LYS A 218 4.98 17.69 1.91
C LYS A 218 3.75 18.06 1.09
N ARG A 219 2.66 17.28 1.18
CA ARG A 219 1.38 17.61 0.53
C ARG A 219 0.82 18.94 1.03
N GLN A 220 0.80 19.14 2.34
CA GLN A 220 0.30 20.37 2.94
C GLN A 220 1.11 21.58 2.47
N GLN A 221 2.44 21.47 2.48
CA GLN A 221 3.34 22.50 1.96
C GLN A 221 3.04 22.83 0.49
N MET A 222 2.98 21.82 -0.39
CA MET A 222 2.69 22.03 -1.82
C MET A 222 1.29 22.61 -2.06
N THR A 223 0.31 22.28 -1.22
CA THR A 223 -1.04 22.85 -1.29
C THR A 223 -1.01 24.34 -0.93
N GLN A 224 -0.27 24.72 0.11
CA GLN A 224 -0.08 26.12 0.51
C GLN A 224 0.65 26.92 -0.57
N ASP A 225 1.70 26.36 -1.16
CA ASP A 225 2.44 27.00 -2.26
C ASP A 225 1.54 27.22 -3.47
N LEU A 226 0.72 26.24 -3.82
CA LEU A 226 -0.25 26.34 -4.90
C LEU A 226 -1.34 27.39 -4.62
N GLU A 227 -1.83 27.49 -3.38
CA GLU A 227 -2.73 28.58 -2.99
C GLU A 227 -2.07 29.95 -3.12
N ASN A 228 -0.80 30.07 -2.71
CA ASN A 228 -0.05 31.32 -2.85
C ASN A 228 0.12 31.70 -4.32
N VAL A 229 0.49 30.75 -5.19
CA VAL A 229 0.56 30.99 -6.64
C VAL A 229 -0.79 31.44 -7.19
N ARG A 230 -1.90 30.79 -6.80
CA ARG A 230 -3.26 31.19 -7.20
C ARG A 230 -3.62 32.60 -6.74
N ARG A 231 -3.29 32.99 -5.50
CA ARG A 231 -3.50 34.35 -4.99
C ARG A 231 -2.69 35.38 -5.79
N THR A 232 -1.42 35.08 -6.07
CA THR A 232 -0.57 35.98 -6.87
C THR A 232 -1.06 36.13 -8.30
N ARG A 233 -1.54 35.02 -8.91
CA ARG A 233 -2.14 35.01 -10.24
C ARG A 233 -3.39 35.88 -10.28
N ALA A 234 -4.32 35.68 -9.35
CA ALA A 234 -5.54 36.49 -9.27
C ALA A 234 -5.22 37.99 -9.14
N ALA A 235 -4.27 38.36 -8.28
CA ALA A 235 -3.84 39.75 -8.15
C ALA A 235 -3.17 40.31 -9.42
N MET A 236 -2.54 39.47 -10.25
CA MET A 236 -2.02 39.88 -11.56
C MET A 236 -3.13 40.01 -12.60
N GLU A 237 -4.15 39.15 -12.57
CA GLU A 237 -5.34 39.26 -13.42
C GLU A 237 -6.10 40.55 -13.12
N ASP A 238 -6.31 40.88 -11.84
CA ASP A 238 -6.95 42.14 -11.43
C ASP A 238 -6.17 43.37 -11.96
N LYS A 239 -4.84 43.33 -11.90
CA LYS A 239 -3.97 44.40 -12.45
C LYS A 239 -4.04 44.48 -13.96
N ARG A 240 -4.05 43.33 -14.64
CA ARG A 240 -4.20 43.24 -16.10
C ARG A 240 -5.51 43.90 -16.52
N ASP A 241 -6.60 43.56 -15.84
CA ASP A 241 -7.94 44.07 -16.16
C ASP A 241 -8.05 45.59 -15.93
N LEU A 242 -7.39 46.12 -14.88
CA LEU A 242 -7.25 47.56 -14.67
C LEU A 242 -6.49 48.26 -15.80
N ILE A 243 -5.35 47.73 -16.23
CA ILE A 243 -4.56 48.31 -17.32
C ILE A 243 -5.32 48.24 -18.64
N ILE A 244 -6.01 47.14 -18.92
CA ILE A 244 -6.87 47.01 -20.10
C ILE A 244 -7.97 48.07 -20.05
N LEU A 245 -8.61 48.28 -18.91
CA LEU A 245 -9.62 49.33 -18.75
C LEU A 245 -9.04 50.72 -19.04
N ASP A 246 -7.87 51.05 -18.49
CA ASP A 246 -7.20 52.33 -18.73
C ASP A 246 -6.85 52.52 -20.22
N LEU A 247 -6.32 51.48 -20.87
CA LEU A 247 -6.03 51.51 -22.31
C LEU A 247 -7.31 51.70 -23.15
N VAL A 248 -8.42 51.07 -22.77
CA VAL A 248 -9.72 51.23 -23.44
C VAL A 248 -10.28 52.64 -23.24
N LEU A 249 -10.15 53.21 -22.04
CA LEU A 249 -10.56 54.59 -21.75
C LEU A 249 -9.73 55.60 -22.53
N ASP A 250 -8.40 55.44 -22.56
CA ASP A 250 -7.48 56.26 -23.36
C ASP A 250 -7.83 56.17 -24.86
N TRP A 251 -8.09 54.97 -25.37
CA TRP A 251 -8.52 54.75 -26.75
C TRP A 251 -9.83 55.47 -27.09
N ASN A 252 -10.82 55.38 -26.20
CA ASN A 252 -12.12 56.04 -26.37
C ASN A 252 -11.98 57.57 -26.32
N ALA A 253 -11.16 58.10 -25.42
CA ALA A 253 -10.84 59.51 -25.35
C ALA A 253 -10.21 60.00 -26.67
N MET A 254 -9.20 59.30 -27.19
CA MET A 254 -8.57 59.62 -28.47
C MET A 254 -9.56 59.62 -29.64
N ARG A 255 -10.48 58.66 -29.70
CA ARG A 255 -11.55 58.64 -30.72
C ARG A 255 -12.53 59.81 -30.61
N SER A 256 -12.80 60.29 -29.41
CA SER A 256 -13.71 61.43 -29.19
C SER A 256 -13.08 62.76 -29.62
N PHE A 257 -11.77 62.95 -29.42
CA PHE A 257 -11.04 64.14 -29.88
C PHE A 257 -10.89 64.22 -31.40
N GLY A 258 -10.82 63.08 -32.10
CA GLY A 258 -10.78 63.05 -33.58
C GLY A 258 -12.12 63.29 -34.28
N ARG A 259 -13.22 63.52 -33.54
CA ARG A 259 -14.58 63.75 -34.08
C ARG A 259 -15.11 65.18 -33.83
N ALA A 260 -14.34 66.05 -33.17
CA ALA A 260 -14.63 67.48 -33.03
C ALA A 260 -13.98 68.28 -34.17
#